data_AF-A0A8S1DRE9-F1
#
_entry.id   AF-A0A8S1DRE9-F1
#
_cell.length_a   1.000
_cell.length_b   1.000
_cell.length_c   1.000
_cell.angle_alpha   90.00
_cell.angle_beta   90.00
_cell.angle_gamma   90.00
#
_symmetry.space_group_name_H-M   'P 1'
#
loop_
_entity.id
_entity.type
_entity.pdbx_description
1 polymer ?
#
loop_
_entity_poly.entity_id
_entity_poly.type
_entity_poly.pdbx_seq_one_letter_code
_entity_poly.pdbx_strand_id
1 'polypeptide(L)'
;MAADVAVDQPSLSLDASGCVSLQDILLAFNAPISEEHAWALCFECVKCFQNALHEHGKCLIVSDPQHIVLHKDGQVHVRTVLPGEKAQGNDSTAGGRPFTSSQQKLTFHLGLTIFKALEFGFQEEEERRLGADLERLIDLMTTEPGRCHFYDSIKNHN
;
A
#
# COMPACT_ATOMS: atom_id res chain seq x y z
N MET A 1 6.10 -37.14 -17.58
CA MET A 1 4.75 -36.55 -17.47
C MET A 1 4.86 -35.39 -16.50
N ALA A 2 5.06 -34.18 -17.02
CA ALA A 2 5.02 -32.98 -16.19
C ALA A 2 3.55 -32.69 -15.95
N ALA A 3 3.14 -32.67 -14.67
CA ALA A 3 1.82 -32.20 -14.30
C ALA A 3 1.80 -30.69 -14.50
N ASP A 4 0.97 -30.21 -15.43
CA ASP A 4 0.54 -28.82 -15.47
C ASP A 4 -0.16 -28.55 -14.14
N VAL A 5 0.56 -27.90 -13.22
CA VAL A 5 -0.06 -27.30 -12.05
C VAL A 5 -0.81 -26.10 -12.60
N ALA A 6 -2.14 -26.25 -12.76
CA ALA A 6 -3.02 -25.12 -13.02
C ALA A 6 -2.87 -24.16 -11.84
N VAL A 7 -2.04 -23.13 -12.05
CA VAL A 7 -1.99 -21.97 -11.16
C VAL A 7 -3.36 -21.33 -11.31
N ASP A 8 -4.21 -21.46 -10.29
CA ASP A 8 -5.46 -20.73 -10.17
C ASP A 8 -5.09 -19.24 -10.08
N GLN A 9 -4.86 -18.62 -11.23
CA GLN A 9 -4.55 -17.20 -11.28
C GLN A 9 -5.80 -16.48 -10.77
N PRO A 10 -5.69 -15.68 -9.70
CA PRO A 10 -6.83 -14.95 -9.20
C PRO A 10 -7.36 -14.06 -10.34
N SER A 11 -8.61 -14.29 -10.74
CA SER A 11 -9.23 -13.52 -11.81
C SER A 11 -9.34 -12.07 -11.36
N LEU A 12 -8.47 -11.20 -11.89
CA LEU A 12 -8.51 -9.77 -11.63
C LEU A 12 -9.84 -9.22 -12.13
N SER A 13 -10.76 -8.99 -11.20
CA SER A 13 -12.10 -8.48 -11.49
C SER A 13 -12.39 -7.30 -10.59
N LEU A 14 -13.02 -6.29 -11.16
CA LEU A 14 -13.49 -5.15 -10.39
C LEU A 14 -14.72 -5.57 -9.57
N ASP A 15 -14.80 -5.08 -8.34
CA ASP A 15 -16.00 -5.24 -7.53
C ASP A 15 -17.19 -4.41 -8.08
N ALA A 16 -18.35 -4.50 -7.43
CA ALA A 16 -19.55 -3.76 -7.84
C ALA A 16 -19.36 -2.23 -7.83
N SER A 17 -18.36 -1.72 -7.10
CA SER A 17 -17.98 -0.30 -7.08
C SER A 17 -16.92 0.05 -8.13
N GLY A 18 -16.56 -0.88 -9.03
CA GLY A 18 -15.52 -0.64 -10.02
C GLY A 18 -14.11 -0.57 -9.43
N CYS A 19 -13.89 -1.21 -8.28
CA CYS A 19 -12.65 -1.14 -7.53
C CYS A 19 -11.91 -2.48 -7.46
N VAL A 20 -10.60 -2.42 -7.23
CA VAL A 20 -9.72 -3.58 -7.00
C VAL A 20 -8.63 -3.24 -5.98
N SER A 21 -8.14 -4.21 -5.20
CA SER A 21 -7.04 -3.96 -4.27
C SER A 21 -5.68 -3.99 -4.98
N LEU A 22 -4.69 -3.26 -4.44
CA LEU A 22 -3.32 -3.33 -4.95
C LEU A 22 -2.75 -4.75 -4.81
N GLN A 23 -3.12 -5.49 -3.76
CA GLN A 23 -2.72 -6.88 -3.58
C GLN A 23 -3.21 -7.79 -4.73
N ASP A 24 -4.46 -7.64 -5.15
CA ASP A 24 -5.01 -8.43 -6.27
C ASP A 24 -4.30 -8.11 -7.58
N ILE A 25 -3.94 -6.83 -7.81
CA ILE A 25 -3.14 -6.42 -8.97
C ILE A 25 -1.77 -7.10 -8.93
N LEU A 26 -1.05 -7.01 -7.80
CA LEU A 26 0.27 -7.63 -7.65
C LEU A 26 0.22 -9.15 -7.93
N LEU A 27 -0.79 -9.84 -7.41
CA LEU A 27 -0.99 -11.28 -7.61
C LEU A 27 -1.35 -11.61 -9.06
N ALA A 28 -2.27 -10.85 -9.68
CA ALA A 28 -2.72 -11.14 -11.04
C ALA A 28 -1.62 -10.92 -12.09
N PHE A 29 -0.83 -9.87 -11.94
CA PHE A 29 0.31 -9.59 -12.80
C PHE A 29 1.55 -10.41 -12.42
N ASN A 30 1.55 -11.01 -11.23
CA ASN A 30 2.70 -11.69 -10.63
C ASN A 30 3.99 -10.86 -10.77
N ALA A 31 3.88 -9.56 -10.50
CA ALA A 31 4.93 -8.58 -10.75
C ALA A 31 4.86 -7.42 -9.75
N PRO A 32 6.01 -6.85 -9.37
CA PRO A 32 6.07 -5.64 -8.58
C PRO A 32 5.54 -4.44 -9.35
N ILE A 33 5.20 -3.36 -8.64
CA ILE A 33 4.86 -2.10 -9.29
C ILE A 33 6.09 -1.44 -9.93
N SER A 34 5.89 -0.56 -10.93
CA SER A 34 6.97 0.28 -11.47
C SER A 34 7.25 1.48 -10.54
N GLU A 35 8.31 2.23 -10.81
CA GLU A 35 8.59 3.46 -10.06
C GLU A 35 7.51 4.52 -10.31
N GLU A 36 7.01 4.64 -11.55
CA GLU A 36 5.93 5.55 -11.92
C GLU A 36 4.63 5.20 -11.18
N HIS A 37 4.34 3.91 -11.04
CA HIS A 37 3.21 3.44 -10.23
C HIS A 37 3.40 3.82 -8.75
N ALA A 38 4.62 3.67 -8.20
CA ALA A 38 4.91 4.07 -6.83
C ALA A 38 4.68 5.58 -6.61
N TRP A 39 5.16 6.43 -7.52
CA TRP A 39 4.91 7.87 -7.49
C TRP A 39 3.40 8.20 -7.53
N ALA A 40 2.65 7.58 -8.45
CA ALA A 40 1.22 7.80 -8.59
C ALA A 40 0.44 7.35 -7.34
N LEU A 41 0.78 6.19 -6.79
CA LEU A 41 0.16 5.66 -5.57
C LEU A 41 0.44 6.55 -4.37
N CYS A 42 1.68 7.02 -4.21
CA CYS A 42 2.03 7.98 -3.16
C CYS A 42 1.17 9.23 -3.24
N PHE A 43 1.07 9.83 -4.44
CA PHE A 43 0.29 11.05 -4.66
C PHE A 43 -1.20 10.86 -4.36
N GLU A 44 -1.84 9.85 -4.96
CA GLU A 44 -3.29 9.64 -4.79
C GLU A 44 -3.63 9.16 -3.37
N CYS A 45 -2.78 8.36 -2.71
CA CYS A 45 -3.00 7.99 -1.30
C CYS A 45 -2.92 9.20 -0.38
N VAL A 46 -1.94 10.09 -0.55
CA VAL A 46 -1.79 11.30 0.28
C VAL A 46 -2.99 12.23 0.08
N LYS A 47 -3.45 12.41 -1.16
CA LYS A 47 -4.67 13.17 -1.46
C LYS A 47 -5.90 12.57 -0.78
N CYS A 48 -6.03 11.24 -0.80
CA CYS A 48 -7.09 10.51 -0.11
C CYS A 48 -7.01 10.72 1.43
N PHE A 49 -5.81 10.65 2.02
CA PHE A 49 -5.59 10.95 3.44
C PHE A 49 -5.97 12.39 3.79
N GLN A 50 -5.56 13.37 2.98
CA GLN A 50 -5.86 14.78 3.22
C GLN A 50 -7.36 15.04 3.24
N ASN A 51 -8.10 14.49 2.26
CA ASN A 51 -9.55 14.62 2.20
C ASN A 51 -10.21 13.99 3.44
N ALA A 52 -9.84 12.77 3.79
CA ALA A 52 -10.44 12.07 4.93
C ALA A 52 -10.06 12.70 6.28
N LEU A 53 -8.83 13.22 6.45
CA LEU A 53 -8.46 13.99 7.64
C LEU A 53 -9.23 15.30 7.74
N HIS A 54 -9.44 16.00 6.62
CA HIS A 54 -10.20 17.25 6.59
C HIS A 54 -11.68 17.02 6.92
N GLU A 55 -12.30 15.97 6.37
CA GLU A 55 -13.73 15.71 6.51
C GLU A 55 -14.08 14.95 7.80
N HIS A 56 -13.21 14.04 8.27
CA HIS A 56 -13.51 13.12 9.37
C HIS A 56 -12.53 13.20 10.56
N GLY A 57 -11.43 13.96 10.44
CA GLY A 57 -10.44 14.13 11.51
C GLY A 57 -9.54 12.93 11.78
N LYS A 58 -9.77 11.77 11.13
CA LYS A 58 -8.99 10.54 11.27
C LYS A 58 -9.12 9.64 10.05
N CYS A 59 -8.10 8.82 9.80
CA CYS A 59 -8.04 7.83 8.73
C CYS A 59 -7.65 6.46 9.28
N LEU A 60 -8.04 5.39 8.59
CA LEU A 60 -7.48 4.05 8.79
C LEU A 60 -6.03 4.02 8.31
N ILE A 61 -5.17 3.33 9.07
CA ILE A 61 -3.78 3.10 8.67
C ILE A 61 -3.72 2.13 7.48
N VAL A 62 -2.90 2.47 6.49
CA VAL A 62 -2.58 1.63 5.32
C VAL A 62 -1.26 0.93 5.58
N SER A 63 -1.29 -0.29 6.11
CA SER A 63 -0.09 -1.07 6.47
C SER A 63 0.20 -2.28 5.55
N ASP A 64 -0.64 -2.49 4.54
CA ASP A 64 -0.61 -3.68 3.67
C ASP A 64 -1.17 -3.34 2.27
N PRO A 65 -0.64 -3.92 1.17
CA PRO A 65 -1.14 -3.65 -0.17
C PRO A 65 -2.65 -3.92 -0.34
N GLN A 66 -3.22 -4.88 0.39
CA GLN A 66 -4.67 -5.16 0.30
C GLN A 66 -5.54 -4.00 0.80
N HIS A 67 -4.96 -3.09 1.57
CA HIS A 67 -5.65 -1.91 2.10
C HIS A 67 -5.79 -0.80 1.05
N ILE A 68 -4.92 -0.76 0.04
CA ILE A 68 -4.99 0.23 -1.03
C ILE A 68 -6.00 -0.27 -2.05
N VAL A 69 -7.10 0.47 -2.18
CA VAL A 69 -8.18 0.15 -3.10
C VAL A 69 -8.18 1.18 -4.22
N LEU A 70 -8.02 0.72 -5.46
CA LEU A 70 -7.98 1.54 -6.66
C LEU A 70 -9.31 1.44 -7.40
N HIS A 71 -9.84 2.58 -7.83
CA HIS A 71 -11.00 2.65 -8.70
C HIS A 71 -10.58 2.70 -10.17
N LYS A 72 -11.43 2.22 -11.08
CA LYS A 72 -11.17 2.16 -12.52
C LYS A 72 -10.91 3.52 -13.21
N ASP A 73 -11.20 4.64 -12.54
CA ASP A 73 -10.86 5.99 -13.00
C ASP A 73 -9.42 6.40 -12.65
N GLY A 74 -8.66 5.53 -11.98
CA GLY A 74 -7.27 5.77 -11.57
C GLY A 74 -7.12 6.39 -10.18
N GLN A 75 -8.20 6.65 -9.44
CA GLN A 75 -8.13 7.23 -8.10
C GLN A 75 -8.01 6.17 -6.99
N VAL A 76 -7.43 6.57 -5.86
CA VAL A 76 -7.47 5.77 -4.62
C VAL A 76 -8.84 5.95 -3.96
N HIS A 77 -9.60 4.87 -3.89
CA HIS A 77 -10.96 4.86 -3.37
C HIS A 77 -10.99 5.13 -1.86
N VAL A 78 -12.02 5.82 -1.38
CA VAL A 78 -12.17 6.24 0.04
C VAL A 78 -12.15 5.07 1.04
N ARG A 79 -12.51 3.86 0.59
CA ARG A 79 -12.42 2.60 1.38
C ARG A 79 -11.00 2.25 1.82
N THR A 80 -9.99 2.83 1.16
CA THR A 80 -8.60 2.74 1.58
C THR A 80 -8.42 3.30 2.99
N VAL A 81 -9.13 4.40 3.30
CA VAL A 81 -8.88 5.25 4.47
C VAL A 81 -10.07 5.33 5.43
N LEU A 82 -11.26 4.92 5.00
CA LEU A 82 -12.48 4.85 5.81
C LEU A 82 -13.07 3.42 5.83
N PRO A 83 -13.83 3.07 6.87
CA PRO A 83 -14.63 1.85 6.88
C PRO A 83 -15.57 1.79 5.67
N GLY A 84 -15.71 0.63 5.05
CA GLY A 84 -16.80 0.39 4.10
C GLY A 84 -18.15 0.38 4.81
N GLU A 85 -19.23 0.72 4.10
CA GLU A 85 -20.60 0.80 4.64
C GLU A 85 -21.05 -0.49 5.37
N LYS A 86 -20.53 -1.65 4.96
CA LYS A 86 -20.82 -2.96 5.58
C LYS A 86 -20.13 -3.20 6.93
N ALA A 87 -19.22 -2.32 7.36
CA ALA A 87 -18.47 -2.44 8.62
C ALA A 87 -19.14 -1.74 9.81
N GLN A 88 -20.42 -1.32 9.68
CA GLN A 88 -21.23 -0.71 10.74
C GLN A 88 -21.88 -1.72 11.71
N GLY A 89 -21.35 -2.94 11.81
CA GLY A 89 -21.56 -3.79 12.98
C GLY A 89 -20.69 -3.28 14.14
N ASN A 90 -21.10 -3.51 15.40
CA ASN A 90 -20.49 -2.94 16.62
C ASN A 90 -18.99 -3.26 16.87
N ASP A 91 -18.30 -3.89 15.93
CA ASP A 91 -16.90 -4.23 16.04
C ASP A 91 -16.07 -3.03 15.60
N SER A 92 -15.43 -2.38 16.57
CA SER A 92 -14.83 -1.05 16.45
C SER A 92 -13.55 -1.00 15.59
N THR A 93 -13.37 -1.95 14.68
CA THR A 93 -12.27 -1.98 13.72
C THR A 93 -12.78 -2.50 12.38
N ALA A 94 -12.83 -1.65 11.37
CA ALA A 94 -13.03 -2.11 10.00
C ALA A 94 -11.84 -3.00 9.60
N GLY A 95 -11.97 -4.31 9.79
CA GLY A 95 -10.92 -5.29 9.55
C GLY A 95 -9.71 -5.19 10.49
N GLY A 96 -9.88 -4.82 11.76
CA GLY A 96 -8.75 -4.74 12.71
C GLY A 96 -7.83 -3.52 12.54
N ARG A 97 -8.07 -2.67 11.54
CA ARG A 97 -7.19 -1.54 11.23
C ARG A 97 -7.33 -0.39 12.24
N PRO A 98 -6.23 0.10 12.83
CA PRO A 98 -6.28 1.24 13.74
C PRO A 98 -6.55 2.54 12.97
N PHE A 99 -7.27 3.46 13.62
CA PHE A 99 -7.39 4.84 13.16
C PHE A 99 -6.23 5.70 13.65
N THR A 100 -5.89 6.72 12.87
CA THR A 100 -4.96 7.77 13.30
C THR A 100 -5.34 9.14 12.70
N SER A 101 -5.04 10.19 13.44
CA SER A 101 -5.04 11.58 12.97
C SER A 101 -3.63 12.11 12.69
N SER A 102 -2.58 11.30 12.93
CA SER A 102 -1.19 11.69 12.70
C SER A 102 -0.82 11.50 11.23
N GLN A 103 -0.52 12.60 10.57
CA GLN A 103 0.00 12.59 9.20
C GLN A 103 1.31 11.81 9.11
N GLN A 104 2.21 11.94 10.10
CA GLN A 104 3.47 11.18 10.10
C GLN A 104 3.23 9.68 10.11
N LYS A 105 2.31 9.19 10.94
CA LYS A 105 1.97 7.75 10.98
C LYS A 105 1.38 7.26 9.66
N LEU A 106 0.50 8.05 9.03
CA LEU A 106 -0.07 7.69 7.72
C LEU A 106 1.03 7.61 6.65
N THR A 107 1.90 8.61 6.57
CA THR A 107 3.01 8.65 5.62
C THR A 107 3.97 7.49 5.85
N PHE A 108 4.31 7.17 7.10
CA PHE A 108 5.20 6.06 7.44
C PHE A 108 4.67 4.71 6.98
N HIS A 109 3.41 4.39 7.34
CA HIS A 109 2.82 3.11 6.94
C HIS A 109 2.57 3.02 5.44
N LEU A 110 2.25 4.14 4.78
CA LEU A 110 2.19 4.19 3.32
C LEU A 110 3.56 3.88 2.70
N GLY A 111 4.64 4.48 3.20
CA GLY A 111 6.00 4.23 2.69
C GLY A 111 6.37 2.75 2.76
N LEU A 112 6.12 2.10 3.91
CA LEU A 112 6.32 0.66 4.06
C LEU A 112 5.45 -0.16 3.09
N THR A 113 4.20 0.26 2.87
CA THR A 113 3.28 -0.45 1.97
C THR A 113 3.70 -0.34 0.51
N ILE A 114 4.16 0.83 0.08
CA ILE A 114 4.68 1.04 -1.29
C ILE A 114 5.98 0.26 -1.50
N PHE A 115 6.87 0.25 -0.49
CA PHE A 115 8.09 -0.54 -0.53
C PHE A 115 7.80 -2.03 -0.69
N LYS A 116 6.87 -2.60 0.11
CA LYS A 116 6.40 -3.99 -0.06
C LYS A 116 5.89 -4.28 -1.47
N ALA A 117 5.20 -3.33 -2.11
CA ALA A 117 4.69 -3.49 -3.47
C ALA A 117 5.80 -3.41 -4.54
N LEU A 118 6.85 -2.62 -4.29
CA LEU A 118 8.05 -2.54 -5.14
C LEU A 118 8.92 -3.79 -5.07
N GLU A 119 8.95 -4.46 -3.91
CA GLU A 119 9.68 -5.70 -3.64
C GLU A 119 8.85 -6.98 -3.86
N PHE A 120 7.61 -6.85 -4.32
CA PHE A 120 6.76 -8.02 -4.55
C PHE A 120 7.42 -8.99 -5.54
N GLY A 121 7.61 -10.24 -5.12
CA GLY A 121 8.17 -11.32 -5.94
C GLY A 121 9.69 -11.42 -5.96
N PHE A 122 10.42 -10.54 -5.26
CA PHE A 122 11.87 -10.66 -5.10
C PHE A 122 12.23 -11.63 -3.97
N GLN A 123 13.31 -12.40 -4.17
CA GLN A 123 13.93 -13.18 -3.08
C GLN A 123 14.83 -12.27 -2.23
N GLU A 124 15.11 -12.66 -0.99
CA GLU A 124 15.92 -11.87 -0.04
C GLU A 124 17.32 -11.49 -0.54
N GLU A 125 17.81 -12.15 -1.60
CA GLU A 125 19.14 -11.94 -2.20
C GLU A 125 19.10 -11.07 -3.48
N GLU A 126 17.91 -10.78 -4.03
CA GLU A 126 17.74 -9.97 -5.24
C GLU A 126 17.24 -8.56 -4.90
N GLU A 127 18.16 -7.61 -4.74
CA GLU A 127 17.80 -6.20 -4.55
C GLU A 127 17.45 -5.51 -5.88
N ARG A 128 16.22 -5.01 -5.98
CA ARG A 128 15.86 -4.06 -7.03
C ARG A 128 16.52 -2.70 -6.76
N ARG A 129 17.32 -2.22 -7.70
CA ARG A 129 17.85 -0.85 -7.66
C ARG A 129 16.74 0.14 -8.04
N LEU A 130 16.37 1.00 -7.10
CA LEU A 130 15.45 2.12 -7.32
C LEU A 130 16.22 3.36 -7.83
N GLY A 131 15.53 4.25 -8.54
CA GLY A 131 16.03 5.59 -8.81
C GLY A 131 16.29 6.37 -7.52
N ALA A 132 17.36 7.18 -7.50
CA ALA A 132 17.81 7.90 -6.31
C ALA A 132 16.74 8.79 -5.67
N ASP A 133 15.85 9.38 -6.48
CA ASP A 133 14.77 10.24 -5.98
C ASP A 133 13.66 9.44 -5.30
N LEU A 134 13.30 8.27 -5.86
CA LEU A 134 12.27 7.41 -5.26
C LEU A 134 12.81 6.73 -4.00
N GLU A 135 14.04 6.25 -4.02
CA GLU A 135 14.74 5.72 -2.85
C GLU A 135 14.74 6.76 -1.72
N ARG A 136 15.13 8.00 -2.01
CA ARG A 136 15.08 9.11 -1.05
C ARG A 136 13.66 9.39 -0.54
N LEU A 137 12.64 9.31 -1.40
CA LEU A 137 11.26 9.49 -0.95
C LEU A 137 10.87 8.40 0.05
N ILE A 138 11.10 7.12 -0.28
CA ILE A 138 10.76 6.00 0.57
C ILE A 138 11.50 6.14 1.91
N ASP A 139 12.78 6.47 1.90
CA ASP A 139 13.57 6.76 3.10
C ASP A 139 12.94 7.84 3.97
N LEU A 140 12.56 8.97 3.38
CA LEU A 140 11.91 10.07 4.10
C LEU A 140 10.56 9.66 4.68
N MET A 141 9.80 8.82 3.97
CA MET A 141 8.52 8.32 4.45
C MET A 141 8.72 7.33 5.61
N THR A 142 9.72 6.45 5.53
CA THR A 142 9.96 5.36 6.49
C THR A 142 10.96 5.71 7.59
N THR A 143 11.42 6.95 7.69
CA THR A 143 12.27 7.40 8.79
C THR A 143 11.41 7.78 9.99
N GLU A 144 11.57 7.07 11.11
CA GLU A 144 10.93 7.49 12.37
C GLU A 144 11.51 8.83 12.85
N PRO A 145 10.70 9.73 13.42
CA PRO A 145 11.21 10.97 13.99
C PRO A 145 12.15 10.67 15.17
N GLY A 146 13.47 10.80 14.92
CA GLY A 146 14.52 10.63 15.93
C GLY A 146 15.51 9.47 15.68
N ARG A 147 15.40 8.71 14.58
CA ARG A 147 16.43 7.73 14.15
C ARG A 147 17.04 8.09 12.80
N CYS A 148 18.33 7.82 12.64
CA CYS A 148 19.00 7.88 11.35
C CYS A 148 18.69 6.61 10.54
N HIS A 149 18.29 6.81 9.28
CA HIS A 149 18.21 5.87 8.15
C HIS A 149 17.72 4.44 8.49
N PHE A 150 16.39 4.27 8.52
CA PHE A 150 15.73 2.96 8.64
C PHE A 150 16.05 2.03 7.46
N TYR A 151 16.18 2.59 6.25
CA TYR A 151 16.54 1.83 5.05
C TYR A 151 17.93 1.20 5.14
N ASP A 152 18.92 1.93 5.67
CA ASP A 152 20.23 1.36 5.98
C ASP A 152 20.17 0.28 7.07
N SER A 153 19.21 0.33 8.00
CA SER A 153 19.01 -0.73 9.01
C SER A 153 18.30 -1.96 8.43
N ILE A 154 17.40 -1.81 7.47
CA ILE A 154 16.83 -2.94 6.73
C ILE A 154 17.93 -3.63 5.91
N LYS A 155 18.83 -2.84 5.29
CA LYS A 155 19.96 -3.36 4.52
C LYS A 155 21.10 -3.94 5.37
N ASN A 156 21.38 -3.38 6.55
CA ASN A 156 22.47 -3.82 7.44
C ASN A 156 22.04 -4.82 8.51
N HIS A 157 20.84 -5.42 8.43
CA HIS A 157 20.45 -6.58 9.26
C HIS A 157 20.38 -7.87 8.43
N ASN A 158 21.48 -8.14 7.72
CA ASN A 158 21.92 -9.51 7.40
C ASN A 158 23.46 -9.57 7.44
#